data_AF-A0A183JAV2-F1
#
_entry.id   AF-A0A183JAV2-F1
#
_cell.length_a   1.000
_cell.length_b   1.000
_cell.length_c   1.000
_cell.angle_alpha   90.00
_cell.angle_beta   90.00
_cell.angle_gamma   90.00
#
_symmetry.space_group_name_H-M   'P 1'
#
loop_
_entity.id
_entity.type
_entity.pdbx_description
1 polymer ?
#
loop_
_entity_poly.entity_id
_entity_poly.type
_entity_poly.pdbx_seq_one_letter_code
_entity_poly.pdbx_strand_id
1 'polypeptide(L)'
;MTVYCAGAANGGYDGWKFLWELYKRETQPVESISLLYGICCTRIPSLISKIMEQSITDKPFIRRQDVGNVFAYLQSNAIASKMAWDFFVTNIKEILRRCN
;
A
#
# COMPACT_ATOMS: atom_id res chain seq x y z
N MET A 1 2.22 -4.12 12.80
CA MET A 1 1.32 -3.19 13.50
C MET A 1 -0.10 -3.77 13.49
N THR A 2 -0.59 -4.31 14.61
CA THR A 2 -1.81 -5.14 14.62
C THR A 2 -3.11 -4.32 14.54
N VAL A 3 -3.16 -3.13 15.15
CA VAL A 3 -4.38 -2.30 15.21
C VAL A 3 -4.76 -1.71 13.85
N TYR A 4 -3.84 -1.05 13.15
CA TYR A 4 -4.13 -0.49 11.82
C TYR A 4 -4.47 -1.56 10.78
N CYS A 5 -3.76 -2.70 10.84
CA CYS A 5 -4.06 -3.82 9.96
C CYS A 5 -5.47 -4.37 10.20
N ALA A 6 -5.87 -4.55 11.46
CA ALA A 6 -7.23 -4.96 11.82
C ALA A 6 -8.28 -3.93 11.36
N GLY A 7 -8.00 -2.63 11.52
CA GLY A 7 -8.86 -1.55 11.06
C GLY A 7 -9.09 -1.54 9.55
N ALA A 8 -8.03 -1.69 8.76
CA ALA A 8 -8.14 -1.77 7.31
C ALA A 8 -8.80 -3.07 6.83
N ALA A 9 -8.52 -4.20 7.48
CA ALA A 9 -9.02 -5.51 7.07
C ALA A 9 -10.52 -5.68 7.38
N ASN A 10 -11.01 -5.11 8.48
CA ASN A 10 -12.38 -5.31 8.98
C ASN A 10 -13.26 -4.06 8.90
N GLY A 11 -12.67 -2.86 8.80
CA GLY A 11 -13.40 -1.59 8.77
C GLY A 11 -13.96 -1.20 7.40
N GLY A 12 -13.86 -2.08 6.40
CA GLY A 12 -14.33 -1.82 5.05
C GLY A 12 -13.69 -0.59 4.40
N TYR A 13 -14.44 0.08 3.54
CA TYR A 13 -13.95 1.26 2.84
C TYR A 13 -13.67 2.43 3.79
N ASP A 14 -14.52 2.67 4.78
CA ASP A 14 -14.40 3.82 5.67
C ASP A 14 -13.20 3.69 6.62
N GLY A 15 -12.99 2.51 7.20
CA GLY A 15 -11.82 2.23 8.02
C GLY A 15 -10.52 2.37 7.22
N TRP A 16 -10.50 1.89 5.98
CA TRP A 16 -9.36 2.08 5.10
C TRP A 16 -9.15 3.55 4.71
N LYS A 17 -10.22 4.26 4.35
CA LYS A 17 -10.16 5.69 3.96
C LYS A 17 -9.64 6.54 5.10
N PHE A 18 -10.07 6.27 6.34
CA PHE A 18 -9.55 6.95 7.51
C PHE A 18 -8.02 6.78 7.63
N LEU A 19 -7.51 5.55 7.54
CA LEU A 19 -6.08 5.29 7.59
C LEU A 19 -5.31 5.93 6.42
N TRP A 20 -5.90 5.93 5.21
CA TRP A 20 -5.32 6.58 4.05
C TRP A 20 -5.18 8.10 4.23
N GLU A 21 -6.22 8.76 4.76
CA GLU A 21 -6.17 10.19 5.07
C GLU A 21 -5.17 10.50 6.19
N LEU A 22 -5.06 9.62 7.19
CA LEU A 22 -4.07 9.75 8.26
C LEU A 22 -2.64 9.62 7.73
N TYR A 23 -2.37 8.61 6.90
CA TYR A 23 -1.07 8.39 6.24
C TYR A 23 -0.60 9.62 5.45
N LYS A 24 -1.50 10.24 4.67
CA LYS A 24 -1.15 11.45 3.89
C LYS A 24 -0.75 12.66 4.73
N ARG A 25 -1.16 12.70 6.00
CA ARG A 25 -0.87 13.81 6.93
C ARG A 25 0.29 13.49 7.87
N GLU A 26 0.71 12.23 7.94
CA GLU A 26 1.76 11.78 8.84
C GLU A 26 3.14 12.29 8.41
N THR A 27 3.86 12.89 9.34
CA THR A 27 5.20 13.45 9.11
C THR A 27 6.29 12.57 9.71
N GLN A 28 5.98 11.76 10.73
CA GLN A 28 6.93 10.90 11.40
C GLN A 28 7.18 9.62 10.57
N PRO A 29 8.42 9.35 10.12
CA PRO A 29 8.70 8.22 9.23
C PRO A 29 8.30 6.86 9.78
N VAL A 30 8.53 6.61 11.07
CA VAL A 30 8.20 5.33 11.73
C VAL A 30 6.69 5.07 11.73
N GLU A 31 5.91 6.11 12.01
CA GLU A 31 4.45 6.02 12.02
C GLU A 31 3.89 5.86 10.61
N SER A 32 4.50 6.56 9.63
CA SER A 32 4.15 6.42 8.21
C SER A 32 4.29 4.98 7.71
N ILE A 33 5.38 4.28 8.07
CA ILE A 33 5.59 2.87 7.70
C ILE A 33 4.51 1.98 8.35
N SER A 34 4.15 2.27 9.60
CA SER A 34 3.14 1.50 10.32
C SER A 34 1.73 1.68 9.74
N LEU A 35 1.37 2.91 9.34
CA LEU A 35 0.14 3.21 8.63
C LEU A 35 0.11 2.55 7.25
N LEU A 36 1.23 2.60 6.52
CA LEU A 36 1.35 1.97 5.21
C LEU A 36 1.14 0.45 5.28
N TYR A 37 1.75 -0.21 6.27
CA TYR A 37 1.48 -1.62 6.57
C TYR A 37 -0.01 -1.88 6.82
N GLY A 38 -0.65 -1.05 7.65
CA GLY A 38 -2.08 -1.15 7.93
C GLY A 38 -2.94 -1.02 6.67
N ILE A 39 -2.69 0.00 5.85
CA ILE A 39 -3.38 0.25 4.57
C ILE A 39 -3.31 -0.97 3.63
N CYS A 40 -2.17 -1.66 3.58
CA CYS A 40 -1.96 -2.88 2.78
C CYS A 40 -2.76 -4.10 3.28
N CYS A 41 -3.30 -4.08 4.49
CA CYS A 41 -4.12 -5.17 5.03
C CYS A 41 -5.59 -5.18 4.55
N THR A 42 -6.01 -4.21 3.73
CA THR A 42 -7.37 -4.19 3.19
C THR A 42 -7.70 -5.47 2.42
N ARG A 43 -8.97 -5.87 2.52
CA ARG A 43 -9.53 -7.02 1.79
C ARG A 43 -10.29 -6.61 0.53
N ILE A 44 -10.34 -5.31 0.21
CA ILE A 44 -11.12 -4.75 -0.89
C ILE A 44 -10.23 -4.65 -2.13
N PRO A 45 -10.48 -5.44 -3.21
CA PRO A 45 -9.62 -5.49 -4.38
C PRO A 45 -9.39 -4.12 -5.06
N SER A 46 -10.42 -3.28 -5.17
CA SER A 46 -10.29 -1.95 -5.76
C SER A 46 -9.35 -1.03 -4.98
N LEU A 47 -9.26 -1.20 -3.66
CA LEU A 47 -8.31 -0.45 -2.82
C LEU A 47 -6.88 -1.00 -2.95
N ILE A 48 -6.74 -2.33 -3.12
CA ILE A 48 -5.44 -2.96 -3.43
C ILE A 48 -4.90 -2.41 -4.75
N SER A 49 -5.72 -2.38 -5.81
CA SER A 49 -5.35 -1.77 -7.10
C SER A 49 -4.91 -0.32 -6.94
N LYS A 50 -5.66 0.47 -6.18
CA LYS A 50 -5.32 1.87 -5.88
C LYS A 50 -3.94 2.00 -5.20
N ILE A 51 -3.60 1.13 -4.25
CA ILE A 51 -2.29 1.16 -3.58
C ILE A 51 -1.15 0.88 -4.57
N MET A 52 -1.34 -0.10 -5.46
CA MET A 52 -0.34 -0.45 -6.49
C MET A 52 -0.16 0.68 -7.51
N GLU A 53 -1.25 1.29 -7.98
CA GLU A 53 -1.23 2.46 -8.88
C GLU A 53 -0.48 3.64 -8.25
N GLN A 54 -0.71 3.91 -6.95
CA GLN A 54 0.02 4.94 -6.22
C GLN A 54 1.53 4.66 -6.12
N SER A 55 1.95 3.41 -6.23
CA SER A 55 3.37 3.05 -6.19
C SER A 55 4.12 3.42 -7.48
N ILE A 56 3.41 3.59 -8.60
CA ILE A 56 4.01 3.89 -9.91
C ILE A 56 3.62 5.26 -10.49
N THR A 57 2.78 6.04 -9.80
CA THR A 57 2.35 7.38 -10.25
C THR A 57 3.45 8.44 -10.04
N ASP A 58 3.54 9.45 -10.91
CA ASP A 58 4.54 10.53 -10.88
C ASP A 58 4.49 11.40 -9.61
N LYS A 59 3.29 11.70 -9.11
CA LYS A 59 3.05 12.43 -7.86
C LYS A 59 2.41 11.50 -6.82
N PRO A 60 3.16 10.51 -6.31
CA PRO A 60 2.57 9.49 -5.44
C PRO A 60 2.40 10.05 -4.02
N PHE A 61 1.39 9.58 -3.30
CA PHE A 61 1.37 9.72 -1.84
C PHE A 61 2.36 8.76 -1.17
N ILE A 62 2.64 7.62 -1.82
CA ILE A 62 3.60 6.62 -1.35
C ILE A 62 5.00 7.07 -1.75
N ARG A 63 5.89 7.20 -0.77
CA ARG A 63 7.26 7.66 -1.01
C ARG A 63 8.02 6.61 -1.82
N ARG A 64 8.92 7.09 -2.66
CA ARG A 64 9.74 6.26 -3.55
C ARG A 64 10.46 5.13 -2.80
N GLN A 65 11.07 5.42 -1.65
CA GLN A 65 11.78 4.43 -0.83
C GLN A 65 10.86 3.38 -0.17
N ASP A 66 9.56 3.65 -0.06
CA ASP A 66 8.60 2.77 0.61
C ASP A 66 7.89 1.84 -0.38
N VAL A 67 8.08 2.01 -1.69
CA VAL A 67 7.45 1.18 -2.73
C VAL A 67 7.81 -0.31 -2.56
N GLY A 68 9.05 -0.63 -2.21
CA GLY A 68 9.46 -2.00 -1.92
C GLY A 68 8.69 -2.62 -0.75
N ASN A 69 8.45 -1.83 0.31
CA ASN A 69 7.66 -2.25 1.47
C ASN A 69 6.21 -2.57 1.07
N VAL A 70 5.60 -1.75 0.20
CA VAL A 70 4.23 -1.99 -0.29
C VAL A 70 4.10 -3.36 -0.94
N PHE A 71 4.99 -3.70 -1.87
CA PHE A 71 4.93 -5.00 -2.55
C PHE A 71 5.17 -6.16 -1.57
N ALA A 72 6.10 -6.02 -0.62
CA ALA A 72 6.32 -7.03 0.43
C ALA A 72 5.08 -7.23 1.32
N TYR A 73 4.40 -6.15 1.70
CA TYR A 73 3.19 -6.20 2.52
C TYR A 73 2.01 -6.80 1.75
N LEU A 74 1.80 -6.40 0.49
CA LEU A 74 0.74 -6.95 -0.36
C LEU A 74 0.99 -8.43 -0.68
N GLN A 75 2.24 -8.86 -0.83
CA GLN A 75 2.58 -10.27 -1.02
C GLN A 75 2.16 -11.14 0.18
N SER A 76 2.18 -10.56 1.38
CA SER A 76 1.75 -11.20 2.63
C SER A 76 0.23 -11.18 2.86
N ASN A 77 -0.52 -10.49 2.00
CA ASN A 77 -1.98 -10.43 2.04
C ASN A 77 -2.57 -11.45 1.05
N ALA A 78 -3.35 -12.41 1.56
CA ALA A 78 -3.88 -13.53 0.76
C ALA A 78 -4.73 -13.10 -0.44
N ILE A 79 -5.41 -11.95 -0.36
CA ILE A 79 -6.22 -11.41 -1.47
C ILE A 79 -5.32 -10.64 -2.46
N ALA A 80 -4.34 -9.91 -1.95
CA ALA A 80 -3.49 -9.06 -2.77
C ALA A 80 -2.33 -9.81 -3.44
N SER A 81 -1.88 -10.94 -2.89
CA SER A 81 -0.65 -11.64 -3.30
C SER A 81 -0.59 -11.88 -4.82
N LYS A 82 -1.63 -12.50 -5.40
CA LYS A 82 -1.69 -12.73 -6.85
C LYS A 82 -1.77 -11.41 -7.63
N MET A 83 -2.59 -10.46 -7.17
CA MET A 83 -2.75 -9.15 -7.83
C MET A 83 -1.44 -8.37 -7.86
N ALA A 84 -0.68 -8.40 -6.77
CA ALA A 84 0.61 -7.74 -6.62
C ALA A 84 1.67 -8.36 -7.54
N TRP A 85 1.70 -9.68 -7.65
CA TRP A 85 2.57 -10.37 -8.59
C TRP A 85 2.24 -10.00 -10.04
N ASP A 86 0.97 -10.10 -10.43
CA ASP A 86 0.54 -9.77 -11.79
C ASP A 86 0.87 -8.30 -12.12
N PHE A 87 0.57 -7.38 -11.20
CA PHE A 87 0.89 -5.96 -11.36
C PHE A 87 2.39 -5.70 -11.46
N PHE A 88 3.21 -6.36 -10.64
CA PHE A 88 4.65 -6.22 -10.66
C PHE A 88 5.22 -6.65 -12.01
N VAL A 89 4.82 -7.82 -12.53
CA VAL A 89 5.28 -8.34 -13.82
C VAL A 89 4.88 -7.40 -14.96
N THR A 90 3.64 -6.91 -14.96
CA THR A 90 3.15 -5.97 -15.98
C THR A 90 3.89 -4.62 -15.95
N ASN A 91 4.29 -4.15 -14.77
CA ASN A 91 4.82 -2.80 -14.57
C ASN A 91 6.30 -2.76 -14.18
N ILE A 92 7.05 -3.86 -14.34
CA ILE A 92 8.42 -4.01 -13.83
C ILE A 92 9.36 -2.89 -14.29
N LYS A 93 9.21 -2.41 -15.54
CA LYS A 93 10.03 -1.30 -16.07
C LYS A 93 9.80 0.01 -15.32
N GLU A 94 8.55 0.32 -14.97
CA GLU A 94 8.19 1.52 -14.23
C GLU A 94 8.69 1.44 -12.79
N ILE A 95 8.45 0.30 -12.14
CA ILE A 95 8.88 0.05 -10.77
C ILE A 95 10.40 0.16 -10.65
N LEU A 96 11.16 -0.43 -11.57
CA LEU A 96 12.62 -0.34 -11.58
C LEU A 96 13.14 1.08 -11.85
N ARG A 97 12.48 1.88 -12.70
CA ARG A 97 12.84 3.29 -12.88
C ARG A 97 12.76 4.06 -11.57
N ARG A 98 11.81 3.70 -10.70
CA ARG A 98 11.65 4.27 -9.36
C ARG A 98 12.59 3.67 -8.32
N CYS A 99 13.50 2.76 -8.66
CA CYS A 99 14.56 2.31 -7.75
C CYS A 99 15.91 3.01 -7.98
N ASN A 100 16.16 3.56 -9.18
CA ASN A 100 17.39 4.29 -9.57
C ASN A 100 17.33 5.82 -9.36
#